data_AF-A0A358ABP6-F1
#
_entry.id   AF-A0A358ABP6-F1
#
_cell.length_a   1.000
_cell.length_b   1.000
_cell.length_c   1.000
_cell.angle_alpha   90.00
_cell.angle_beta   90.00
_cell.angle_gamma   90.00
#
_symmetry.space_group_name_H-M   'P 1'
#
loop_
_entity.id
_entity.type
_entity.pdbx_description
1 polymer ?
#
loop_
_entity_poly.entity_id
_entity_poly.type
_entity_poly.pdbx_seq_one_letter_code
_entity_poly.pdbx_strand_id
1 'polypeptide(L)'
;MGIFKKGLLLGGLLGAGLMWLNTTKKGKEMRDEMLDHAAEVYVKLKEKILTSEQYYKLTKNEYVKMVQELVNKYAIDNGLAENIKKMVEKLVVAQWSNLKGQMKK
;
A
#
# COMPACT_ATOMS: atom_id res chain seq x y z
N MET A 1 -8.71 -12.55 1.25
CA MET A 1 -8.37 -12.25 -0.17
C MET A 1 -8.10 -10.76 -0.30
N GLY A 2 -6.84 -10.32 -0.12
CA GLY A 2 -6.49 -8.90 -0.11
C GLY A 2 -6.65 -8.24 -1.48
N ILE A 3 -7.08 -6.98 -1.48
CA ILE A 3 -7.11 -6.02 -2.60
C ILE A 3 -5.86 -6.06 -3.49
N PHE A 4 -4.71 -6.43 -2.94
CA PHE A 4 -3.44 -6.56 -3.63
C PHE A 4 -3.25 -7.90 -4.37
N LYS A 5 -3.95 -8.97 -3.97
CA LYS A 5 -3.89 -10.31 -4.62
C LYS A 5 -4.78 -10.43 -5.86
N LYS A 6 -5.70 -9.48 -6.11
CA LYS A 6 -6.70 -9.53 -7.21
C LYS A 6 -6.36 -8.71 -8.47
N GLY A 7 -5.08 -8.37 -8.71
CA GLY A 7 -4.66 -7.77 -9.99
C GLY A 7 -4.38 -6.28 -9.93
N LEU A 8 -3.63 -5.84 -8.91
CA LEU A 8 -3.20 -4.46 -8.80
C LEU A 8 -1.99 -4.23 -9.72
N LEU A 9 -2.13 -3.29 -10.65
CA LEU A 9 -1.06 -2.78 -11.52
C LEU A 9 -0.03 -2.01 -10.68
N LEU A 10 0.81 -2.76 -9.98
CA LEU A 10 1.97 -2.22 -9.27
C LEU A 10 2.95 -1.79 -10.37
N GLY A 11 3.14 -0.48 -10.53
CA GLY A 11 3.86 0.10 -11.68
C GLY A 11 5.21 -0.55 -11.97
N GLY A 12 5.71 -0.41 -13.21
CA GLY A 12 6.83 -1.16 -13.81
C GLY A 12 7.83 -1.83 -12.85
N LEU A 13 8.66 -1.05 -12.16
CA LEU A 13 9.73 -1.59 -11.30
C LEU A 13 9.20 -2.30 -10.04
N LEU A 14 8.13 -1.81 -9.41
CA LEU A 14 7.54 -2.45 -8.24
C LEU A 14 6.84 -3.76 -8.63
N GLY A 15 6.13 -3.77 -9.76
CA GLY A 15 5.51 -4.97 -10.31
C GLY A 15 6.54 -6.05 -10.63
N ALA A 16 7.64 -5.68 -11.30
CA ALA A 16 8.72 -6.61 -11.64
C ALA A 16 9.41 -7.20 -10.40
N GLY A 17 9.71 -6.37 -9.39
CA GLY A 17 10.33 -6.84 -8.14
C GLY A 17 9.45 -7.84 -7.39
N LEU A 18 8.13 -7.60 -7.32
CA LEU A 18 7.21 -8.53 -6.69
C LEU A 18 7.00 -9.82 -7.50
N MET A 19 7.03 -9.72 -8.83
CA MET A 19 6.99 -10.89 -9.71
C MET A 19 8.23 -11.78 -9.48
N TRP A 20 9.40 -11.16 -9.30
CA TRP A 20 10.63 -11.90 -8.98
C TRP A 20 10.55 -12.63 -7.64
N LEU A 21 9.91 -12.03 -6.62
CA LEU A 21 9.71 -12.70 -5.34
C LEU A 21 8.86 -13.98 -5.48
N ASN A 22 8.01 -14.10 -6.51
CA ASN A 22 7.21 -15.30 -6.74
C ASN A 22 8.04 -16.50 -7.23
N THR A 23 9.31 -16.33 -7.58
CA THR A 23 10.17 -17.39 -8.13
C THR A 23 10.58 -18.44 -7.09
N THR A 24 10.59 -18.09 -5.80
CA THR A 24 10.97 -19.00 -4.70
C THR A 24 9.84 -19.12 -3.68
N LYS A 25 9.77 -20.24 -2.93
CA LYS A 25 8.76 -20.43 -1.88
C LYS A 25 8.83 -19.34 -0.81
N LYS A 26 10.03 -19.09 -0.28
CA LYS A 26 10.30 -18.05 0.72
C LYS A 26 10.01 -16.65 0.19
N GLY A 27 10.39 -16.35 -1.05
CA GLY A 27 10.08 -15.07 -1.68
C GLY A 27 8.56 -14.87 -1.84
N LYS A 28 7.83 -15.92 -2.21
CA LYS A 28 6.37 -15.89 -2.32
C LYS A 28 5.71 -15.64 -0.96
N GLU A 29 6.17 -16.30 0.09
CA GLU A 29 5.69 -16.08 1.46
C GLU A 29 5.91 -14.62 1.90
N MET A 30 7.14 -14.12 1.73
CA MET A 30 7.47 -12.72 2.06
C MET A 30 6.66 -11.72 1.24
N ARG A 31 6.44 -12.00 -0.04
CA ARG A 31 5.56 -11.20 -0.90
C ARG A 31 4.13 -11.19 -0.35
N ASP A 32 3.59 -12.36 -0.04
CA ASP A 32 2.22 -12.49 0.41
C ASP A 32 2.00 -11.77 1.74
N GLU A 33 2.89 -11.95 2.72
CA GLU A 33 2.89 -11.25 4.00
C GLU A 33 2.94 -9.71 3.80
N MET A 34 3.84 -9.24 2.96
CA MET A 34 3.95 -7.81 2.63
C MET A 34 2.67 -7.27 1.95
N LEU A 35 2.07 -8.01 1.03
CA LEU A 35 0.83 -7.60 0.36
C LEU A 35 -0.35 -7.63 1.33
N ASP A 36 -0.37 -8.54 2.29
CA ASP A 36 -1.41 -8.63 3.31
C ASP A 36 -1.28 -7.44 4.30
N HIS A 37 -0.08 -7.07 4.76
CA HIS A 37 0.14 -5.84 5.53
C HIS A 37 -0.25 -4.57 4.76
N ALA A 38 0.14 -4.48 3.48
CA ALA A 38 -0.25 -3.36 2.62
C ALA A 38 -1.77 -3.28 2.44
N ALA A 39 -2.47 -4.44 2.36
CA ALA A 39 -3.92 -4.51 2.31
C ALA A 39 -4.56 -3.87 3.55
N GLU A 40 -4.13 -4.26 4.74
CA GLU A 40 -4.66 -3.73 5.99
C GLU A 40 -4.45 -2.24 6.14
N VAL A 41 -3.23 -1.76 5.87
CA VAL A 41 -2.88 -0.34 5.91
C VAL A 41 -3.71 0.44 4.90
N TYR A 42 -3.86 -0.06 3.67
CA TYR A 42 -4.63 0.63 2.64
C TYR A 42 -6.12 0.70 2.98
N VAL A 43 -6.71 -0.35 3.57
CA VAL A 43 -8.12 -0.33 4.01
C VAL A 43 -8.32 0.75 5.08
N LYS A 44 -7.49 0.76 6.12
CA LYS A 44 -7.55 1.77 7.19
C LYS A 44 -7.37 3.19 6.64
N LEU A 45 -6.44 3.36 5.71
CA LEU A 45 -6.21 4.63 5.04
C LEU A 45 -7.42 5.05 4.21
N LYS A 46 -7.96 4.14 3.38
CA LYS A 46 -9.12 4.42 2.53
C LYS A 46 -10.33 4.82 3.37
N GLU A 47 -10.60 4.11 4.46
CA GLU A 47 -11.66 4.48 5.42
C GLU A 47 -11.44 5.89 5.95
N LYS A 48 -10.24 6.19 6.47
CA LYS A 48 -9.90 7.52 7.00
C LYS A 48 -10.07 8.64 5.97
N ILE A 49 -9.65 8.42 4.72
CA ILE A 49 -9.77 9.43 3.67
C ILE A 49 -11.24 9.56 3.21
N LEU A 50 -11.98 8.47 3.04
CA LEU A 50 -13.40 8.51 2.66
C LEU A 50 -14.29 9.18 3.72
N THR A 51 -13.96 9.04 5.00
CA THR A 51 -14.67 9.74 6.09
C THR A 51 -14.30 11.21 6.19
N SER A 52 -13.24 11.65 5.52
CA SER A 52 -12.83 13.06 5.53
C SER A 52 -13.52 13.81 4.39
N GLU A 53 -14.17 14.93 4.70
CA GLU A 53 -14.78 15.82 3.69
C GLU A 53 -13.76 16.35 2.66
N GLN A 54 -12.46 16.21 2.97
CA GLN A 54 -11.33 16.63 2.15
C GLN A 54 -10.94 15.59 1.09
N TYR A 55 -11.62 14.44 1.01
CA TYR A 55 -11.36 13.37 0.02
C TYR A 55 -11.10 13.92 -1.38
N TYR A 56 -12.00 14.77 -1.89
CA TYR A 56 -11.92 15.34 -3.23
C TYR A 56 -10.83 16.40 -3.44
N LYS A 57 -10.27 16.96 -2.35
CA LYS A 57 -9.23 17.99 -2.38
C LYS A 57 -7.85 17.44 -2.04
N LEU A 58 -7.74 16.14 -1.76
CA LEU A 58 -6.50 15.55 -1.31
C LEU A 58 -5.40 15.68 -2.37
N THR A 59 -4.26 16.25 -1.98
CA THR A 59 -3.08 16.29 -2.84
C THR A 59 -2.25 15.01 -2.71
N LYS A 60 -1.40 14.75 -3.70
CA LYS A 60 -0.45 13.62 -3.64
C LYS A 60 0.47 13.72 -2.41
N ASN A 61 0.89 14.93 -2.04
CA ASN A 61 1.82 15.13 -0.92
C ASN A 61 1.15 14.84 0.42
N GLU A 62 -0.10 15.28 0.60
CA GLU A 62 -0.89 14.95 1.81
C GLU A 62 -1.18 13.46 1.90
N TYR A 63 -1.52 12.82 0.76
CA TYR A 63 -1.66 11.37 0.70
C TYR A 63 -0.40 10.65 1.16
N VAL A 64 0.77 11.02 0.63
CA VAL A 64 2.05 10.40 1.00
C VAL A 64 2.34 10.57 2.50
N LYS A 65 2.10 11.75 3.07
CA LYS A 65 2.28 11.99 4.52
C LYS A 65 1.37 11.10 5.36
N MET A 66 0.09 11.00 5.00
CA MET A 66 -0.84 10.12 5.70
C MET A 66 -0.46 8.65 5.60
N VAL A 67 0.02 8.21 4.43
CA VAL A 67 0.54 6.85 4.24
C VAL A 67 1.73 6.62 5.18
N GLN A 68 2.70 7.54 5.20
CA GLN A 68 3.89 7.44 6.03
C GLN A 68 3.55 7.32 7.52
N GLU A 69 2.68 8.18 8.02
CA GLU A 69 2.24 8.15 9.42
C GLU A 69 1.54 6.83 9.76
N LEU A 70 0.61 6.38 8.89
CA LEU A 70 -0.19 5.18 9.14
C LEU A 70 0.67 3.91 9.06
N VAL A 71 1.57 3.83 8.08
CA VAL A 71 2.52 2.73 7.93
C VAL A 71 3.51 2.71 9.07
N ASN A 72 4.03 3.86 9.50
CA ASN A 72 4.98 3.92 10.62
C ASN A 72 4.32 3.45 11.91
N LYS A 73 3.09 3.91 12.20
CA LYS A 73 2.33 3.44 13.36
C LYS A 73 2.06 1.94 13.27
N TYR A 74 1.57 1.45 12.13
CA TYR A 74 1.30 0.03 11.93
C TYR A 74 2.56 -0.83 12.06
N ALA A 75 3.70 -0.35 11.57
CA ALA A 75 4.98 -1.05 11.68
C ALA A 75 5.46 -1.17 13.13
N ILE A 76 5.29 -0.11 13.94
CA ILE A 76 5.59 -0.16 15.37
C ILE A 76 4.66 -1.15 16.08
N ASP A 77 3.35 -1.06 15.82
CA ASP A 77 2.34 -1.90 16.46
C ASP A 77 2.51 -3.40 16.15
N ASN A 78 3.02 -3.74 14.96
CA ASN A 78 3.19 -5.12 14.49
C ASN A 78 4.65 -5.59 14.47
N GLY A 79 5.60 -4.78 14.94
CA GLY A 79 7.03 -5.13 14.95
C GLY A 79 7.63 -5.36 13.56
N LEU A 80 7.16 -4.64 12.54
CA LEU A 80 7.65 -4.82 11.17
C LEU A 80 9.08 -4.32 11.00
N ALA A 81 9.88 -5.10 10.28
CA ALA A 81 11.22 -4.69 9.90
C ALA A 81 11.19 -3.46 8.96
N GLU A 82 12.22 -2.61 9.05
CA GLU A 82 12.32 -1.34 8.32
C GLU A 82 12.21 -1.50 6.79
N ASN A 83 12.75 -2.61 6.26
CA ASN A 83 12.65 -2.95 4.85
C ASN A 83 11.21 -3.27 4.43
N ILE A 84 10.47 -4.02 5.24
CA ILE A 84 9.05 -4.33 5.00
C ILE A 84 8.22 -3.05 5.09
N LYS A 85 8.45 -2.23 6.13
CA LYS A 85 7.81 -0.91 6.29
C LYS A 85 7.95 -0.06 5.02
N LYS A 86 9.18 0.13 4.53
CA LYS A 86 9.47 0.92 3.32
C LYS A 86 8.77 0.36 2.08
N MET A 87 8.69 -0.96 1.97
CA MET A 87 8.00 -1.59 0.84
C MET A 87 6.50 -1.41 0.92
N VAL A 88 5.89 -1.61 2.10
CA VAL A 88 4.47 -1.34 2.34
C VAL A 88 4.14 0.11 2.03
N GLU A 89 4.95 1.06 2.50
CA GLU A 89 4.80 2.49 2.18
C GLU A 89 4.77 2.73 0.66
N LYS A 90 5.75 2.20 -0.07
CA LYS A 90 5.81 2.34 -1.54
C LYS A 90 4.59 1.72 -2.24
N LEU A 91 4.11 0.56 -1.76
CA LEU A 91 2.95 -0.11 -2.34
C LEU A 91 1.67 0.68 -2.14
N VAL A 92 1.47 1.23 -0.95
CA VAL A 92 0.31 2.06 -0.63
C VAL A 92 0.40 3.40 -1.36
N VAL A 93 1.56 4.07 -1.38
CA VAL A 93 1.78 5.31 -2.15
C VAL A 93 1.49 5.10 -3.64
N ALA A 94 1.88 3.97 -4.21
CA ALA A 94 1.61 3.64 -5.62
C ALA A 94 0.12 3.56 -5.95
N GLN A 95 -0.76 3.36 -4.95
CA GLN A 95 -2.22 3.35 -5.15
C GLN A 95 -2.84 4.74 -5.32
N TRP A 96 -2.06 5.81 -5.15
CA TRP A 96 -2.56 7.17 -5.35
C TRP A 96 -3.21 7.38 -6.72
N SER A 97 -2.62 6.87 -7.80
CA SER A 97 -3.15 7.00 -9.15
C SER A 97 -4.52 6.33 -9.30
N ASN A 98 -4.67 5.13 -8.73
CA ASN A 98 -5.92 4.38 -8.73
C ASN A 98 -7.00 5.08 -7.90
N LEU A 99 -6.63 5.62 -6.73
CA LEU A 99 -7.53 6.38 -5.86
C LEU A 99 -7.98 7.68 -6.55
N LYS A 100 -7.06 8.40 -7.19
CA LYS A 100 -7.37 9.60 -7.99
C LYS A 100 -8.26 9.31 -9.18
N GLY A 101 -8.10 8.16 -9.83
CA GLY A 101 -9.00 7.71 -10.90
C GLY A 101 -10.42 7.47 -10.41
N GLN A 102 -10.58 6.89 -9.21
CA GLN A 102 -11.88 6.69 -8.56
C GLN A 102 -12.55 8.02 -8.15
N MET A 103 -11.76 9.02 -7.75
CA MET A 103 -12.25 10.36 -7.38
C MET A 103 -12.79 11.18 -8.57
N LYS A 104 -12.40 10.84 -9.79
CA LYS A 104 -12.77 11.57 -11.01
C LYS A 104 -14.01 11.03 -11.72
N LYS A 105 -14.56 9.89 -11.27
CA LYS A 105 -15.82 9.32 -11.74
C LYS A 105 -16.97 9.82 -10.89
#